data_AF-A0A2M7VV15-F1
#
_entry.id   AF-A0A2M7VV15-F1
#
_cell.length_a   1.000
_cell.length_b   1.000
_cell.length_c   1.000
_cell.angle_alpha   90.00
_cell.angle_beta   90.00
_cell.angle_gamma   90.00
#
_symmetry.space_group_name_H-M   'P 1'
#
loop_
_entity.id
_entity.type
_entity.pdbx_description
1 polymer ?
#
loop_
_entity_poly.entity_id
_entity_poly.type
_entity_poly.pdbx_seq_one_letter_code
_entity_poly.pdbx_strand_id
1 'polypeptide(L)'
;MILLAFISTSSLINLGIILGLIIVVLILMAVAKAKKIKEENGPLPEKKVNYFGVFIGMLVIAGIIVALLKFGLQQNIAALNSFLFISFPYLAFGIFILGTIYRYKNRGFQVSSLSTQFLEGKQLFWASQPFHWGMVIIFLGHLIAFLTPSAIIAWNGDSLRLLILEISSFAFGLSALLGLILLVKRRLSSQRLTMVANKMDMLVYVVLFTQIISGLSVAYFARWGSTWFATSITPYLTSIFAFNPDLGVVNALPWFIQIHIISAFFIIAIIPFTRFMHFLVAPIDYIWRDYQLVIWNWNKKKIRKSTTYFPGKEIKNH
;
A
#
# COMPACT_ATOMS: atom_id res chain seq x y z
N MET A 1 21.89 -17.44 -31.38
CA MET A 1 20.74 -18.19 -30.85
C MET A 1 21.10 -19.60 -30.32
N ILE A 2 22.36 -20.05 -30.41
CA ILE A 2 22.78 -21.43 -30.03
C ILE A 2 23.46 -21.50 -28.64
N LEU A 3 24.04 -20.41 -28.13
CA LEU A 3 24.72 -20.42 -26.81
C LEU A 3 23.79 -20.49 -25.59
N LEU A 4 22.51 -20.15 -25.73
CA LEU A 4 21.52 -20.21 -24.63
C LEU A 4 20.91 -21.61 -24.45
N ALA A 5 21.16 -22.54 -25.38
CA ALA A 5 20.56 -23.88 -25.35
C ALA A 5 21.32 -24.89 -24.47
N PHE A 6 22.51 -24.54 -23.95
CA PHE A 6 23.36 -25.42 -23.14
C PHE A 6 23.31 -25.16 -21.63
N ILE A 7 22.55 -24.16 -21.20
CA ILE A 7 22.46 -23.80 -19.77
C ILE A 7 21.27 -24.57 -19.19
N SER A 8 21.56 -25.65 -18.44
CA SER A 8 20.52 -26.39 -17.71
C SER A 8 19.76 -25.45 -16.78
N THR A 9 18.47 -25.69 -16.56
CA THR A 9 17.65 -24.93 -15.60
C THR A 9 18.28 -24.86 -14.20
N SER A 10 19.00 -25.90 -13.79
CA SER A 10 19.78 -25.93 -12.54
C SER A 10 20.94 -24.93 -12.52
N SER A 11 21.62 -24.74 -13.65
CA SER A 11 22.73 -23.79 -13.75
C SER A 11 22.28 -22.33 -13.76
N LEU A 12 21.09 -22.02 -14.30
CA LEU A 12 20.47 -20.68 -14.18
C LEU A 12 20.05 -20.35 -12.73
N ILE A 13 19.48 -21.33 -12.02
CA ILE A 13 19.10 -21.17 -10.61
C ILE A 13 20.35 -20.95 -9.74
N ASN A 14 21.39 -21.74 -9.94
CA ASN A 14 22.65 -21.59 -9.21
C ASN A 14 23.32 -20.23 -9.50
N LEU A 15 23.29 -19.79 -10.77
CA LEU A 15 23.79 -18.47 -11.15
C LEU A 15 22.99 -17.34 -10.46
N GLY A 16 21.67 -17.48 -10.38
CA GLY A 16 20.79 -16.53 -9.68
C GLY A 16 21.07 -16.45 -8.17
N ILE A 17 21.29 -17.59 -7.52
CA ILE A 17 21.66 -17.66 -6.10
C ILE A 17 23.03 -17.01 -5.85
N ILE A 18 24.02 -17.31 -6.71
CA ILE A 18 25.37 -16.73 -6.64
C ILE A 18 25.31 -15.22 -6.82
N LEU A 19 24.57 -14.73 -7.83
CA LEU A 19 24.36 -13.29 -8.05
C LEU A 19 23.67 -12.63 -6.86
N GLY A 20 22.66 -13.27 -6.28
CA GLY A 20 21.97 -12.78 -5.08
C GLY A 20 22.90 -12.64 -3.88
N LEU A 21 23.74 -13.66 -3.61
CA LEU A 21 24.75 -13.63 -2.56
C LEU A 21 25.79 -12.53 -2.79
N ILE A 22 26.27 -12.37 -4.02
CA ILE A 22 27.22 -11.30 -4.38
C ILE A 22 26.60 -9.93 -4.11
N ILE A 23 25.33 -9.71 -4.49
CA ILE A 23 24.64 -8.44 -4.24
C ILE A 23 24.53 -8.18 -2.73
N VAL A 24 24.17 -9.18 -1.93
CA VAL A 24 24.09 -9.05 -0.47
C VAL A 24 25.45 -8.68 0.11
N VAL A 25 26.53 -9.35 -0.31
CA VAL A 25 27.90 -9.04 0.14
C VAL A 25 28.30 -7.62 -0.27
N LEU A 26 28.02 -7.20 -1.50
CA LEU A 26 28.30 -5.84 -1.96
C LEU A 26 27.54 -4.78 -1.16
N ILE A 27 26.28 -5.04 -0.82
CA ILE A 27 25.47 -4.16 0.04
C ILE A 27 26.09 -4.08 1.43
N LEU A 28 26.44 -5.22 2.04
CA LEU A 28 27.08 -5.26 3.36
C LEU A 28 28.42 -4.52 3.36
N MET A 29 29.24 -4.70 2.34
CA MET A 29 30.50 -3.98 2.15
C MET A 29 30.27 -2.47 1.96
N ALA A 30 29.27 -2.08 1.18
CA ALA A 30 28.92 -0.67 0.98
C ALA A 30 28.43 -0.02 2.28
N VAL A 31 27.61 -0.73 3.07
CA VAL A 31 27.15 -0.28 4.39
C VAL A 31 28.32 -0.15 5.37
N ALA A 32 29.21 -1.16 5.42
CA ALA A 32 30.41 -1.13 6.27
C ALA A 32 31.35 0.02 5.88
N LYS A 33 31.57 0.23 4.58
CA LYS A 33 32.38 1.34 4.06
C LYS A 33 31.76 2.70 4.38
N ALA A 34 30.44 2.84 4.23
CA ALA A 34 29.73 4.07 4.58
C ALA A 34 29.80 4.37 6.08
N LYS A 35 29.72 3.34 6.93
CA LYS A 35 29.88 3.48 8.38
C LYS A 35 31.30 3.94 8.74
N LYS A 36 32.32 3.31 8.16
CA LYS A 36 33.73 3.68 8.35
C LYS A 36 34.02 5.12 7.91
N ILE A 37 33.54 5.53 6.74
CA ILE A 37 33.71 6.91 6.23
C ILE A 37 33.06 7.93 7.18
N LYS A 38 31.91 7.61 7.77
CA LYS A 38 31.22 8.49 8.73
C LYS A 38 31.96 8.58 10.07
N GLU A 39 32.59 7.50 10.50
CA GLU A 39 33.44 7.46 11.70
C GLU A 39 34.74 8.27 11.47
N GLU A 40 35.34 8.20 10.29
CA GLU A 40 36.60 8.88 9.95
C GLU A 40 36.43 10.39 9.63
N ASN A 41 35.35 10.76 8.94
CA ASN A 41 35.19 12.13 8.39
C ASN A 41 34.11 12.95 9.11
N GLY A 42 33.54 12.44 10.20
CA GLY A 42 32.41 13.06 10.89
C GLY A 42 31.11 13.03 10.04
N PRO A 43 30.08 13.78 10.46
CA PRO A 43 28.82 13.84 9.74
C PRO A 43 29.02 14.49 8.36
N LEU A 44 28.81 13.68 7.31
CA LEU A 44 28.82 14.17 5.92
C LEU A 44 27.80 15.31 5.74
N PRO A 45 28.10 16.33 4.92
CA PRO A 45 27.14 17.37 4.60
C PRO A 45 25.87 16.75 4.01
N GLU A 46 24.70 17.28 4.37
CA GLU A 46 23.43 16.76 3.88
C GLU A 46 23.37 16.86 2.35
N LYS A 47 23.55 15.72 1.68
CA LYS A 47 23.45 15.62 0.23
C LYS A 47 21.99 15.84 -0.16
N LYS A 48 21.72 16.93 -0.89
CA LYS A 48 20.40 17.14 -1.52
C LYS A 48 20.06 15.94 -2.38
N VAL A 49 18.99 15.23 -2.01
CA VAL A 49 18.53 14.05 -2.74
C VAL A 49 17.75 14.50 -3.96
N ASN A 50 18.16 14.03 -5.15
CA ASN A 50 17.38 14.22 -6.37
C ASN A 50 16.19 13.23 -6.39
N TYR A 51 15.08 13.63 -5.78
CA TYR A 51 13.87 12.79 -5.71
C TYR A 51 13.26 12.47 -7.07
N PHE A 52 13.43 13.34 -8.07
CA PHE A 52 13.00 13.05 -9.44
C PHE A 52 13.78 11.86 -10.00
N GLY A 53 15.12 11.90 -9.89
CA GLY A 53 15.97 10.78 -10.33
C GLY A 53 15.70 9.49 -9.55
N VAL A 54 15.45 9.58 -8.24
CA VAL A 54 15.06 8.42 -7.42
C VAL A 54 13.74 7.83 -7.89
N PHE A 55 12.73 8.66 -8.13
CA PHE A 55 11.41 8.22 -8.59
C PHE A 55 11.49 7.54 -9.97
N ILE A 56 12.18 8.14 -10.93
CA ILE A 56 12.37 7.54 -12.26
C ILE A 56 13.16 6.23 -12.16
N GLY A 57 14.23 6.19 -11.36
CA GLY A 57 14.99 4.96 -11.12
C GLY A 57 14.11 3.84 -10.54
N MET A 58 13.26 4.15 -9.55
CA MET A 58 12.32 3.18 -8.99
C MET A 58 11.25 2.74 -10.00
N LEU A 59 10.75 3.63 -10.87
CA LEU A 59 9.83 3.26 -11.95
C LEU A 59 10.47 2.30 -12.96
N VAL A 60 11.71 2.55 -13.36
CA VAL A 60 12.45 1.66 -14.26
C VAL A 60 12.66 0.30 -13.62
N ILE A 61 13.07 0.27 -12.34
CA ILE A 61 13.22 -0.98 -11.58
C ILE A 61 11.89 -1.73 -11.49
N ALA A 62 10.80 -1.05 -11.17
CA ALA A 62 9.47 -1.66 -11.13
C ALA A 62 9.06 -2.22 -12.50
N GLY A 63 9.33 -1.51 -13.59
CA GLY A 63 9.10 -1.99 -14.96
C GLY A 63 9.90 -3.25 -15.29
N ILE A 64 11.17 -3.31 -14.90
CA ILE A 64 12.02 -4.50 -15.05
C ILE A 64 11.45 -5.67 -14.23
N ILE A 65 11.07 -5.43 -12.98
CA ILE A 65 10.45 -6.46 -12.12
C ILE A 65 9.18 -7.00 -12.77
N VAL A 66 8.28 -6.13 -13.24
CA VAL A 66 7.04 -6.54 -13.92
C VAL A 66 7.35 -7.33 -15.20
N ALA A 67 8.36 -6.94 -15.97
CA ALA A 67 8.77 -7.68 -17.17
C ALA A 67 9.33 -9.09 -16.84
N LEU A 68 10.16 -9.20 -15.81
CA LEU A 68 10.68 -10.48 -15.32
C LEU A 68 9.58 -11.38 -14.77
N LEU A 69 8.68 -10.81 -13.96
CA LEU A 69 7.51 -11.52 -13.45
C LEU A 69 6.62 -11.99 -14.60
N LYS A 70 6.30 -11.12 -15.57
CA LYS A 70 5.54 -11.49 -16.77
C LYS A 70 6.16 -12.70 -17.46
N PHE A 71 7.47 -12.68 -17.70
CA PHE A 71 8.16 -13.80 -18.33
C PHE A 71 8.01 -15.09 -17.52
N GLY A 72 8.28 -15.06 -16.22
CA GLY A 72 8.17 -16.25 -15.35
C GLY A 72 6.74 -16.78 -15.21
N LEU A 73 5.75 -15.88 -15.12
CA LEU A 73 4.34 -16.20 -15.00
C LEU A 73 3.81 -16.85 -16.29
N GLN A 74 4.19 -16.34 -17.46
CA GLN A 74 3.78 -16.91 -18.75
C GLN A 74 4.34 -18.31 -18.99
N GLN A 75 5.50 -18.63 -18.42
CA GLN A 75 6.08 -19.98 -18.44
C GLN A 75 5.46 -20.91 -17.39
N ASN A 76 4.52 -20.42 -16.57
CA ASN A 76 3.83 -21.17 -15.52
C ASN A 76 4.79 -21.96 -14.61
N ILE A 77 5.89 -21.32 -14.21
CA ILE A 77 6.93 -21.94 -13.39
C ILE A 77 6.35 -22.26 -12.01
N ALA A 78 6.14 -23.55 -11.72
CA ALA A 78 5.44 -24.01 -10.52
C ALA A 78 5.99 -23.43 -9.20
N ALA A 79 7.33 -23.41 -9.04
CA ALA A 79 7.97 -22.88 -7.84
C ALA A 79 7.74 -21.37 -7.68
N LEU A 80 7.79 -20.61 -8.78
CA LEU A 80 7.54 -19.16 -8.78
C LEU A 80 6.09 -18.87 -8.40
N ASN A 81 5.14 -19.57 -9.01
CA ASN A 81 3.71 -19.39 -8.75
C ASN A 81 3.35 -19.78 -7.31
N SER A 82 3.91 -20.88 -6.82
CA SER A 82 3.75 -21.30 -5.42
C SER A 82 4.31 -20.24 -4.47
N PHE A 83 5.48 -19.67 -4.75
CA PHE A 83 6.00 -18.59 -3.92
C PHE A 83 5.08 -17.35 -3.95
N LEU A 84 4.72 -16.86 -5.14
CA LEU A 84 3.99 -15.59 -5.32
C LEU A 84 2.53 -15.63 -4.87
N PHE A 85 1.86 -16.78 -5.01
CA PHE A 85 0.41 -16.90 -4.74
C PHE A 85 0.08 -17.77 -3.53
N ILE A 86 1.05 -18.49 -2.95
CA ILE A 86 0.86 -19.21 -1.68
C ILE A 86 1.67 -18.55 -0.57
N SER A 87 3.00 -18.58 -0.69
CA SER A 87 3.88 -18.19 0.42
C SER A 87 3.86 -16.67 0.68
N PHE A 88 3.88 -15.89 -0.41
CA PHE A 88 3.96 -14.44 -0.34
C PHE A 88 2.73 -13.77 0.29
N PRO A 89 1.48 -14.20 0.04
CA PRO A 89 0.31 -13.73 0.79
C PRO A 89 0.45 -13.87 2.31
N TYR A 90 0.87 -15.04 2.80
CA TYR A 90 1.07 -15.25 4.24
C TYR A 90 2.21 -14.39 4.79
N LEU A 91 3.31 -14.26 4.05
CA LEU A 91 4.41 -13.38 4.42
C LEU A 91 3.95 -11.92 4.50
N ALA A 92 3.16 -11.45 3.51
CA ALA A 92 2.63 -10.11 3.47
C ALA A 92 1.72 -9.82 4.68
N PHE A 93 0.80 -10.74 5.01
CA PHE A 93 -0.05 -10.60 6.20
C PHE A 93 0.75 -10.67 7.50
N GLY A 94 1.73 -11.56 7.61
CA GLY A 94 2.60 -11.65 8.78
C GLY A 94 3.39 -10.36 9.01
N ILE A 95 4.01 -9.82 7.96
CA ILE A 95 4.71 -8.52 8.01
C ILE A 95 3.74 -7.40 8.37
N PHE A 96 2.56 -7.38 7.74
CA PHE A 96 1.53 -6.37 7.98
C PHE A 96 1.09 -6.35 9.45
N ILE A 97 0.72 -7.49 10.02
CA ILE A 97 0.21 -7.57 11.40
C ILE A 97 1.32 -7.21 12.39
N LEU A 98 2.47 -7.89 12.31
CA LEU A 98 3.57 -7.70 13.26
C LEU A 98 4.17 -6.30 13.15
N GLY A 99 4.39 -5.82 11.93
CA GLY A 99 4.92 -4.49 11.66
C GLY A 99 3.98 -3.39 12.12
N THR A 100 2.67 -3.55 11.90
CA THR A 100 1.65 -2.59 12.34
C THR A 100 1.63 -2.51 13.87
N ILE A 101 1.57 -3.65 14.56
CA ILE A 101 1.54 -3.70 16.03
C ILE A 101 2.79 -3.04 16.60
N TYR A 102 3.97 -3.40 16.08
CA TYR A 102 5.24 -2.84 16.52
C TYR A 102 5.28 -1.32 16.31
N ARG A 103 4.92 -0.84 15.12
CA ARG A 103 4.95 0.60 14.83
C ARG A 103 3.95 1.36 15.69
N TYR A 104 2.76 0.83 15.89
CA TYR A 104 1.74 1.49 16.72
C TYR A 104 2.18 1.60 18.18
N LYS A 105 2.72 0.51 18.77
CA LYS A 105 3.16 0.49 20.17
C LYS A 105 4.46 1.26 20.42
N ASN A 106 5.46 1.12 19.55
CA ASN A 106 6.79 1.66 19.79
C ASN A 106 7.01 3.04 19.13
N ARG A 107 6.23 3.37 18.09
CA ARG A 107 6.41 4.57 17.25
C ARG A 107 5.07 5.24 16.92
N GLY A 108 4.11 5.22 17.85
CA GLY A 108 2.76 5.74 17.65
C GLY A 108 2.69 7.17 17.09
N PHE A 109 3.60 8.06 17.49
CA PHE A 109 3.68 9.44 16.96
C PHE A 109 4.00 9.52 15.44
N GLN A 110 4.57 8.45 14.86
CA GLN A 110 4.85 8.36 13.42
C GLN A 110 3.67 7.78 12.62
N VAL A 111 2.56 7.44 13.28
CA VAL A 111 1.32 7.00 12.66
C VAL A 111 0.47 8.24 12.35
N SER A 112 0.71 8.82 11.18
CA SER A 112 0.05 10.04 10.72
C SER A 112 -0.05 10.06 9.19
N SER A 113 -0.96 10.88 8.66
CA SER A 113 -1.10 11.12 7.22
C SER A 113 0.10 11.85 6.61
N LEU A 114 0.98 12.45 7.44
CA LEU A 114 2.14 13.24 7.02
C LEU A 114 1.74 14.28 5.96
N SER A 115 0.72 15.09 6.30
CA SER A 115 0.17 16.08 5.39
C SER A 115 1.20 17.15 5.03
N THR A 116 1.29 17.48 3.75
CA THR A 116 2.10 18.60 3.24
C THR A 116 1.24 19.76 2.76
N GLN A 117 -0.04 19.81 3.17
CA GLN A 117 -0.99 20.84 2.77
C GLN A 117 -0.55 22.24 3.20
N PHE A 118 0.05 22.36 4.39
CA PHE A 118 0.53 23.65 4.89
C PHE A 118 1.60 24.28 3.98
N LEU A 119 2.45 23.46 3.35
CA LEU A 119 3.51 23.93 2.45
C LEU A 119 2.97 24.35 1.08
N GLU A 120 1.95 23.64 0.60
CA GLU A 120 1.27 23.91 -0.67
C GLU A 120 -0.12 23.24 -0.65
N GLY A 121 -1.19 24.02 -0.62
CA GLY A 121 -2.55 23.50 -0.52
C GLY A 121 -3.40 23.61 -1.80
N LYS A 122 -3.04 24.52 -2.72
CA LYS A 122 -3.88 24.85 -3.88
C LYS A 122 -3.92 23.70 -4.89
N GLN A 123 -2.76 23.15 -5.24
CA GLN A 123 -2.68 21.98 -6.12
C GLN A 123 -3.05 20.69 -5.39
N LEU A 124 -2.82 20.63 -4.07
CA LEU A 124 -3.12 19.44 -3.27
C LEU A 124 -4.60 19.07 -3.34
N PHE A 125 -5.54 20.03 -3.25
CA PHE A 125 -6.96 19.72 -3.28
C PHE A 125 -7.36 18.98 -4.56
N TRP A 126 -7.01 19.53 -5.72
CA TRP A 126 -7.33 18.96 -7.03
C TRP A 126 -6.61 17.65 -7.33
N ALA A 127 -5.49 17.37 -6.67
CA ALA A 127 -4.78 16.10 -6.80
C ALA A 127 -5.30 15.04 -5.82
N SER A 128 -5.51 15.43 -4.56
CA SER A 128 -5.84 14.55 -3.45
C SER A 128 -7.28 14.06 -3.51
N GLN A 129 -8.24 14.91 -3.88
CA GLN A 129 -9.65 14.53 -3.93
C GLN A 129 -9.95 13.41 -4.94
N PRO A 130 -9.61 13.55 -6.24
CA PRO A 130 -9.84 12.47 -7.20
C PRO A 130 -9.06 11.20 -6.83
N PHE A 131 -7.84 11.34 -6.31
CA PHE A 131 -7.06 10.20 -5.82
C PHE A 131 -7.80 9.42 -4.72
N HIS A 132 -8.18 10.09 -3.63
CA HIS A 132 -8.76 9.40 -2.46
C HIS A 132 -10.17 8.90 -2.74
N TRP A 133 -11.03 9.66 -3.43
CA TRP A 133 -12.36 9.18 -3.79
C TRP A 133 -12.28 7.98 -4.72
N GLY A 134 -11.41 8.03 -5.73
CA GLY A 134 -11.15 6.89 -6.61
C GLY A 134 -10.68 5.67 -5.82
N MET A 135 -9.67 5.84 -4.96
CA MET A 135 -9.13 4.75 -4.15
C MET A 135 -10.14 4.16 -3.17
N VAL A 136 -10.91 4.99 -2.45
CA VAL A 136 -11.89 4.52 -1.47
C VAL A 136 -13.00 3.73 -2.14
N ILE A 137 -13.56 4.23 -3.24
CA ILE A 137 -14.65 3.54 -3.95
C ILE A 137 -14.17 2.22 -4.53
N ILE A 138 -12.98 2.18 -5.14
CA ILE A 138 -12.43 0.96 -5.71
C ILE A 138 -12.06 -0.05 -4.62
N PHE A 139 -11.42 0.39 -3.54
CA PHE A 139 -11.07 -0.47 -2.41
C PHE A 139 -12.32 -1.08 -1.76
N LEU A 140 -13.33 -0.26 -1.45
CA LEU A 140 -14.58 -0.74 -0.86
C LEU A 140 -15.34 -1.65 -1.84
N GLY A 141 -15.34 -1.34 -3.13
CA GLY A 141 -15.93 -2.20 -4.16
C GLY A 141 -15.30 -3.60 -4.18
N HIS A 142 -13.97 -3.69 -4.14
CA HIS A 142 -13.27 -4.97 -4.03
C HIS A 142 -13.61 -5.70 -2.73
N LEU A 143 -13.67 -4.98 -1.61
CA LEU A 143 -13.99 -5.57 -0.31
C LEU A 143 -15.42 -6.12 -0.26
N ILE A 144 -16.40 -5.37 -0.77
CA ILE A 144 -17.79 -5.81 -0.86
C ILE A 144 -17.91 -7.02 -1.80
N ALA A 145 -17.24 -7.00 -2.96
CA ALA A 145 -17.26 -8.12 -3.87
C ALA A 145 -16.67 -9.39 -3.28
N PHE A 146 -15.62 -9.27 -2.47
CA PHE A 146 -15.01 -10.38 -1.77
C PHE A 146 -15.87 -10.90 -0.61
N LEU A 147 -16.47 -10.01 0.18
CA LEU A 147 -17.27 -10.39 1.36
C LEU A 147 -18.68 -10.91 0.98
N THR A 148 -19.25 -10.43 -0.13
CA THR A 148 -20.60 -10.79 -0.57
C THR A 148 -20.62 -11.22 -2.05
N PRO A 149 -19.94 -12.30 -2.44
CA PRO A 149 -19.80 -12.70 -3.84
C PRO A 149 -21.16 -13.05 -4.48
N SER A 150 -22.05 -13.71 -3.75
CA SER A 150 -23.40 -14.06 -4.23
C SER A 150 -24.26 -12.83 -4.53
N ALA A 151 -24.16 -11.78 -3.70
CA ALA A 151 -24.87 -10.53 -3.91
C ALA A 151 -24.38 -9.80 -5.17
N ILE A 152 -23.08 -9.80 -5.44
CA ILE A 152 -22.53 -9.24 -6.69
C ILE A 152 -22.99 -10.03 -7.91
N ILE A 153 -22.97 -11.36 -7.85
CA ILE A 153 -23.47 -12.19 -8.96
C ILE A 153 -24.96 -11.90 -9.23
N ALA A 154 -25.78 -11.79 -8.18
CA ALA A 154 -27.19 -11.45 -8.31
C ALA A 154 -27.40 -10.02 -8.86
N TRP A 155 -26.61 -9.04 -8.41
CA TRP A 155 -26.63 -7.68 -8.94
C TRP A 155 -26.27 -7.63 -10.43
N ASN A 156 -25.24 -8.37 -10.81
CA ASN A 156 -24.73 -8.45 -12.18
C ASN A 156 -25.60 -9.29 -13.12
N GLY A 157 -26.62 -10.00 -12.60
CA GLY A 157 -27.59 -10.72 -13.42
C GLY A 157 -28.44 -9.80 -14.31
N ASP A 158 -28.53 -8.52 -13.95
CA ASP A 158 -29.10 -7.47 -14.80
C ASP A 158 -27.99 -6.73 -15.56
N SER A 159 -28.06 -6.74 -16.89
CA SER A 159 -27.02 -6.17 -17.76
C SER A 159 -26.81 -4.67 -17.54
N LEU A 160 -27.86 -3.91 -17.20
CA LEU A 160 -27.73 -2.47 -16.96
C LEU A 160 -26.99 -2.22 -15.63
N ARG A 161 -27.35 -2.97 -14.58
CA ARG A 161 -26.67 -2.90 -13.27
C ARG A 161 -25.20 -3.28 -13.35
N LEU A 162 -24.88 -4.33 -14.11
CA LEU A 162 -23.50 -4.74 -14.40
C LEU A 162 -22.73 -3.62 -15.13
N LEU A 163 -23.32 -3.05 -16.18
CA LEU A 163 -22.67 -1.99 -16.94
C LEU A 163 -22.40 -0.75 -16.09
N ILE A 164 -23.37 -0.33 -15.27
CA ILE A 164 -23.22 0.80 -14.33
C ILE A 164 -22.06 0.52 -13.37
N LEU A 165 -21.98 -0.68 -12.80
CA LEU A 165 -20.92 -1.07 -11.87
C LEU A 165 -19.55 -1.03 -12.53
N GLU A 166 -19.39 -1.67 -13.69
CA GLU A 166 -18.11 -1.74 -14.41
C GLU A 166 -17.64 -0.36 -14.89
N ILE A 167 -18.53 0.44 -15.49
CA ILE A 167 -18.19 1.78 -15.98
C ILE A 167 -17.84 2.72 -14.82
N SER A 168 -18.64 2.74 -13.75
CA SER A 168 -18.37 3.59 -12.59
C SER A 168 -17.06 3.19 -11.92
N SER A 169 -16.81 1.90 -11.74
CA SER A 169 -15.53 1.39 -11.20
C SER A 169 -14.36 1.80 -12.08
N PHE A 170 -14.47 1.66 -13.40
CA PHE A 170 -13.42 2.09 -14.31
C PHE A 170 -13.16 3.61 -14.24
N ALA A 171 -14.23 4.42 -14.18
CA ALA A 171 -14.13 5.87 -14.03
C ALA A 171 -13.43 6.28 -12.72
N PHE A 172 -13.75 5.63 -11.60
CA PHE A 172 -13.07 5.88 -10.32
C PHE A 172 -11.62 5.39 -10.32
N GLY A 173 -11.30 4.31 -11.03
CA GLY A 173 -9.92 3.89 -11.29
C GLY A 173 -9.12 4.94 -12.07
N LEU A 174 -9.71 5.53 -13.12
CA LEU A 174 -9.08 6.64 -13.87
C LEU A 174 -8.92 7.89 -13.01
N SER A 175 -9.92 8.22 -12.19
CA SER A 175 -9.85 9.32 -11.23
C SER A 175 -8.69 9.12 -10.25
N ALA A 176 -8.52 7.90 -9.73
CA ALA A 176 -7.39 7.55 -8.87
C ALA A 176 -6.04 7.74 -9.59
N LEU A 177 -5.92 7.27 -10.84
CA LEU A 177 -4.69 7.43 -11.63
C LEU A 177 -4.36 8.91 -11.88
N LEU A 178 -5.34 9.70 -12.31
CA LEU A 178 -5.16 11.13 -12.56
C LEU A 178 -4.75 11.87 -11.29
N GLY A 179 -5.42 11.60 -10.17
CA GLY A 179 -5.05 12.16 -8.88
C GLY A 179 -3.63 11.79 -8.47
N LEU A 180 -3.21 10.54 -8.67
CA LEU A 180 -1.83 10.09 -8.39
C LEU A 180 -0.80 10.83 -9.25
N ILE A 181 -1.04 10.98 -10.55
CA ILE A 181 -0.17 11.73 -11.47
C ILE A 181 -0.01 13.18 -10.99
N LEU A 182 -1.12 13.83 -10.61
CA LEU A 182 -1.10 15.19 -10.09
C LEU A 182 -0.35 15.29 -8.75
N LEU A 183 -0.51 14.32 -7.85
CA LEU A 183 0.21 14.28 -6.57
C LEU A 183 1.72 14.15 -6.77
N VAL A 184 2.15 13.31 -7.71
CA VAL A 184 3.56 13.10 -8.06
C VAL A 184 4.14 14.36 -8.70
N LYS A 185 3.45 14.93 -9.70
CA LYS A 185 3.84 16.18 -10.35
C LYS A 185 3.99 17.30 -9.32
N ARG A 186 2.98 17.49 -8.46
CA ARG A 186 3.00 18.48 -7.37
C ARG A 186 4.23 18.31 -6.49
N ARG A 187 4.52 17.08 -6.04
CA ARG A 187 5.65 16.83 -5.12
C ARG A 187 7.00 17.10 -5.78
N LEU A 188 7.18 16.67 -7.03
CA LEU A 188 8.47 16.78 -7.72
C LEU A 188 8.74 18.19 -8.27
N SER A 189 7.69 18.97 -8.56
CA SER A 189 7.83 20.34 -9.09
C SER A 189 8.06 21.41 -8.02
N SER A 190 7.79 21.14 -6.74
CA SER A 190 7.93 22.13 -5.66
C SER A 190 9.14 21.85 -4.78
N GLN A 191 10.08 22.80 -4.72
CA GLN A 191 11.26 22.70 -3.87
C GLN A 191 10.91 22.56 -2.37
N ARG A 192 9.84 23.22 -1.91
CA ARG A 192 9.40 23.10 -0.51
C ARG A 192 8.94 21.68 -0.18
N LEU A 193 8.28 21.02 -1.14
CA LEU A 193 7.77 19.66 -0.96
C LEU A 193 8.85 18.60 -1.10
N THR A 194 9.85 18.80 -1.97
CA THR A 194 10.98 17.89 -2.10
C THR A 194 11.91 17.93 -0.88
N MET A 195 12.00 19.08 -0.18
CA MET A 195 12.81 19.18 1.05
C MET A 195 12.26 18.35 2.22
N VAL A 196 10.95 18.07 2.25
CA VAL A 196 10.32 17.24 3.28
C VAL A 196 9.91 15.85 2.78
N ALA A 197 10.25 15.51 1.54
CA ALA A 197 9.98 14.20 0.96
C ALA A 197 10.94 13.14 1.51
N ASN A 198 10.53 11.88 1.43
CA ASN A 198 11.39 10.72 1.71
C ASN A 198 11.36 9.72 0.54
N LYS A 199 12.38 8.87 0.42
CA LYS A 199 12.46 7.80 -0.59
C LYS A 199 11.28 6.84 -0.50
N MET A 200 10.77 6.59 0.70
CA MET A 200 9.57 5.77 0.90
C MET A 200 8.31 6.38 0.28
N ASP A 201 8.21 7.71 0.16
CA ASP A 201 7.10 8.33 -0.57
C ASP A 201 7.18 8.03 -2.07
N MET A 202 8.41 8.00 -2.63
CA MET A 202 8.62 7.65 -4.04
C MET A 202 8.25 6.18 -4.30
N LEU A 203 8.66 5.28 -3.39
CA LEU A 203 8.29 3.87 -3.45
C LEU A 203 6.76 3.70 -3.43
N VAL A 204 6.07 4.40 -2.52
CA VAL A 204 4.60 4.39 -2.45
C VAL A 204 3.97 4.80 -3.78
N TYR A 205 4.45 5.89 -4.40
CA TYR A 205 3.93 6.30 -5.70
C TYR A 205 4.15 5.26 -6.79
N VAL A 206 5.33 4.66 -6.85
CA VAL A 206 5.66 3.61 -7.85
C VAL A 206 4.76 2.40 -7.67
N VAL A 207 4.59 1.94 -6.44
CA VAL A 207 3.73 0.78 -6.12
C VAL A 207 2.27 1.07 -6.45
N LEU A 208 1.77 2.27 -6.14
CA LEU A 208 0.41 2.68 -6.51
C LEU A 208 0.24 2.79 -8.03
N PHE A 209 1.25 3.28 -8.76
CA PHE A 209 1.21 3.28 -10.22
C PHE A 209 1.10 1.85 -10.76
N THR A 210 1.92 0.91 -10.28
CA THR A 210 1.84 -0.50 -10.66
C THR A 210 0.46 -1.09 -10.36
N GLN A 211 -0.09 -0.84 -9.16
CA GLN A 211 -1.40 -1.35 -8.77
C GLN A 211 -2.54 -0.78 -9.61
N ILE A 212 -2.57 0.54 -9.82
CA ILE A 212 -3.66 1.21 -10.53
C ILE A 212 -3.60 0.90 -12.04
N ILE A 213 -2.40 0.91 -12.65
CA ILE A 213 -2.24 0.59 -14.07
C ILE A 213 -2.59 -0.87 -14.34
N SER A 214 -2.14 -1.80 -13.48
CA SER A 214 -2.54 -3.22 -13.62
C SER A 214 -4.04 -3.39 -13.43
N GLY A 215 -4.66 -2.71 -12.46
CA GLY A 215 -6.11 -2.76 -12.24
C GLY A 215 -6.94 -2.18 -13.38
N LEU A 216 -6.52 -1.06 -13.95
CA LEU A 216 -7.13 -0.50 -15.17
C LEU A 216 -6.95 -1.42 -16.37
N SER A 217 -5.81 -2.11 -16.47
CA SER A 217 -5.58 -3.13 -17.49
C SER A 217 -6.53 -4.32 -17.32
N VAL A 218 -6.77 -4.77 -16.08
CA VAL A 218 -7.76 -5.81 -15.77
C VAL A 218 -9.15 -5.36 -16.23
N ALA A 219 -9.60 -4.18 -15.82
CA ALA A 219 -10.92 -3.66 -16.17
C ALA A 219 -11.11 -3.46 -17.69
N TYR A 220 -10.06 -3.07 -18.41
CA TYR A 220 -10.14 -2.81 -19.84
C TYR A 220 -10.03 -4.08 -20.69
N PHE A 221 -9.08 -4.97 -20.39
CA PHE A 221 -8.78 -6.16 -21.19
C PHE A 221 -9.54 -7.42 -20.74
N ALA A 222 -9.85 -7.55 -19.45
CA ALA A 222 -10.60 -8.68 -18.88
C ALA A 222 -11.96 -8.20 -18.37
N ARG A 223 -12.81 -7.78 -19.32
CA ARG A 223 -14.16 -7.24 -19.06
C ARG A 223 -14.99 -8.16 -18.17
N TRP A 224 -16.00 -7.55 -17.53
CA TRP A 224 -16.89 -8.23 -16.57
C TRP A 224 -16.14 -8.68 -15.32
N GLY A 225 -15.18 -7.83 -14.91
CA GLY A 225 -14.30 -7.99 -13.76
C GLY A 225 -15.02 -8.45 -12.52
N SER A 226 -16.12 -7.75 -12.19
CA SER A 226 -16.90 -7.97 -10.98
C SER A 226 -17.51 -9.38 -10.90
N THR A 227 -17.98 -9.93 -12.03
CA THR A 227 -18.57 -11.27 -12.09
C THR A 227 -17.53 -12.35 -11.91
N TRP A 228 -16.46 -12.35 -12.72
CA TRP A 228 -15.44 -13.39 -12.60
C TRP A 228 -14.58 -13.22 -11.35
N PHE A 229 -14.46 -12.01 -10.78
CA PHE A 229 -13.85 -11.82 -9.48
C PHE A 229 -14.62 -12.59 -8.38
N ALA A 230 -15.95 -12.50 -8.38
CA ALA A 230 -16.80 -13.19 -7.42
C ALA A 230 -16.74 -14.72 -7.59
N THR A 231 -16.67 -15.24 -8.83
CA THR A 231 -16.67 -16.69 -9.08
C THR A 231 -15.28 -17.34 -9.02
N SER A 232 -14.22 -16.58 -9.29
CA SER A 232 -12.88 -17.14 -9.56
C SER A 232 -11.83 -16.65 -8.57
N ILE A 233 -11.75 -15.34 -8.31
CA ILE A 233 -10.77 -14.77 -7.38
C ILE A 233 -11.20 -14.94 -5.92
N THR A 234 -12.49 -14.79 -5.63
CA THR A 234 -13.02 -14.90 -4.27
C THR A 234 -12.77 -16.30 -3.67
N PRO A 235 -12.99 -17.42 -4.41
CA PRO A 235 -12.60 -18.74 -3.92
C PRO A 235 -11.09 -18.88 -3.65
N TYR A 236 -10.23 -18.36 -4.54
CA TYR A 236 -8.78 -18.34 -4.29
C TYR A 236 -8.42 -17.57 -3.01
N LEU A 237 -8.94 -16.36 -2.83
CA LEU A 237 -8.68 -15.56 -1.62
C LEU A 237 -9.21 -16.27 -0.37
N THR A 238 -10.39 -16.89 -0.46
CA THR A 238 -10.97 -17.68 0.63
C THR A 238 -10.09 -18.88 0.98
N SER A 239 -9.51 -19.55 -0.02
CA SER A 239 -8.60 -20.69 0.15
C SER A 239 -7.32 -20.32 0.93
N ILE A 240 -6.82 -19.09 0.74
CA ILE A 240 -5.69 -18.53 1.50
C ILE A 240 -6.09 -18.35 2.98
N PHE A 241 -7.27 -17.79 3.26
CA PHE A 241 -7.74 -17.63 4.64
C PHE A 241 -8.12 -18.98 5.30
N ALA A 242 -8.49 -19.97 4.50
CA ALA A 242 -8.75 -21.33 4.94
C ALA A 242 -7.48 -22.18 5.14
N PHE A 243 -6.28 -21.61 4.90
CA PHE A 243 -4.99 -22.30 4.96
C PHE A 243 -4.89 -23.54 4.03
N ASN A 244 -5.69 -23.57 2.96
CA ASN A 244 -5.66 -24.60 1.93
C ASN A 244 -5.64 -23.94 0.55
N PRO A 245 -4.51 -23.30 0.17
CA PRO A 245 -4.44 -22.41 -0.98
C PRO A 245 -4.58 -23.16 -2.30
N ASP A 246 -5.56 -22.76 -3.12
CA ASP A 246 -5.81 -23.33 -4.44
C ASP A 246 -5.37 -22.39 -5.56
N LEU A 247 -4.33 -22.79 -6.29
CA LEU A 247 -3.78 -22.00 -7.40
C LEU A 247 -4.41 -22.29 -8.76
N GLY A 248 -5.30 -23.29 -8.86
CA GLY A 248 -5.79 -23.80 -10.15
C GLY A 248 -6.33 -22.67 -11.04
N VAL A 249 -7.17 -21.82 -10.45
CA VAL A 249 -7.75 -20.66 -11.12
C VAL A 249 -6.71 -19.59 -11.42
N VAL A 250 -5.86 -19.24 -10.44
CA VAL A 250 -4.92 -18.11 -10.57
C VAL A 250 -3.85 -18.36 -11.63
N ASN A 251 -3.36 -19.60 -11.76
CA ASN A 251 -2.36 -19.97 -12.76
C ASN A 251 -2.88 -19.83 -14.20
N ALA A 252 -4.19 -19.97 -14.40
CA ALA A 252 -4.82 -19.84 -15.72
C ALA A 252 -5.12 -18.39 -16.11
N LEU A 253 -5.03 -17.44 -15.17
CA LEU A 253 -5.33 -16.04 -15.43
C LEU A 253 -4.23 -15.36 -16.24
N PRO A 254 -4.58 -14.38 -17.09
CA PRO A 254 -3.60 -13.53 -17.74
C PRO A 254 -2.64 -12.85 -16.75
N TRP A 255 -1.40 -12.69 -17.18
CA TRP A 255 -0.30 -12.15 -16.37
C TRP A 255 -0.63 -10.79 -15.73
N PHE A 256 -1.42 -9.92 -16.37
CA PHE A 256 -1.76 -8.60 -15.81
C PHE A 256 -2.68 -8.70 -14.59
N ILE A 257 -3.55 -9.73 -14.52
CA ILE A 257 -4.38 -10.02 -13.34
C ILE A 257 -3.50 -10.55 -12.22
N GLN A 258 -2.60 -11.47 -12.55
CA GLN A 258 -1.61 -12.01 -11.62
C GLN A 258 -0.71 -10.92 -11.03
N ILE A 259 -0.20 -9.99 -11.85
CA ILE A 259 0.56 -8.82 -11.38
C ILE A 259 -0.27 -7.97 -10.43
N HIS A 260 -1.55 -7.72 -10.74
CA HIS A 260 -2.44 -6.95 -9.88
C HIS A 260 -2.62 -7.59 -8.49
N ILE A 261 -2.75 -8.92 -8.44
CA ILE A 261 -2.83 -9.69 -7.19
C ILE A 261 -1.50 -9.58 -6.42
N ILE A 262 -0.37 -9.78 -7.08
CA ILE A 262 0.97 -9.69 -6.45
C ILE A 262 1.20 -8.29 -5.89
N SER A 263 0.89 -7.23 -6.65
CA SER A 263 1.06 -5.86 -6.18
C SER A 263 0.09 -5.50 -5.05
N ALA A 264 -1.11 -6.10 -5.00
CA ALA A 264 -2.02 -5.93 -3.86
C ALA A 264 -1.43 -6.49 -2.56
N PHE A 265 -0.89 -7.72 -2.58
CA PHE A 265 -0.19 -8.29 -1.42
C PHE A 265 1.08 -7.52 -1.07
N PHE A 266 1.81 -7.03 -2.07
CA PHE A 266 2.97 -6.17 -1.81
C PHE A 266 2.58 -4.86 -1.12
N ILE A 267 1.47 -4.23 -1.49
CA ILE A 267 0.93 -3.06 -0.78
C ILE A 267 0.71 -3.42 0.69
N ILE A 268 0.03 -4.53 0.99
CA ILE A 268 -0.22 -5.00 2.37
C ILE A 268 1.09 -5.13 3.15
N ALA A 269 2.10 -5.77 2.56
CA ALA A 269 3.41 -5.97 3.20
C ALA A 269 4.13 -4.65 3.54
N ILE A 270 3.98 -3.61 2.73
CA ILE A 270 4.68 -2.32 2.94
C ILE A 270 3.89 -1.32 3.80
N ILE A 271 2.62 -1.59 4.13
CA ILE A 271 1.81 -0.70 5.00
C ILE A 271 2.57 -0.28 6.28
N PRO A 272 3.12 -1.19 7.09
CA PRO A 272 3.73 -0.81 8.37
C PRO A 272 4.98 0.06 8.21
N PHE A 273 5.61 0.10 7.04
CA PHE A 273 6.85 0.86 6.80
C PHE A 273 6.62 2.18 6.05
N THR A 274 5.39 2.43 5.61
CA THR A 274 5.07 3.57 4.74
C THR A 274 4.04 4.49 5.37
N ARG A 275 3.68 5.55 4.64
CA ARG A 275 2.57 6.43 5.03
C ARG A 275 1.22 5.72 4.98
N PHE A 276 1.07 4.56 4.33
CA PHE A 276 -0.22 3.85 4.25
C PHE A 276 -0.82 3.50 5.61
N MET A 277 0.01 3.46 6.64
CA MET A 277 -0.43 3.33 8.03
C MET A 277 -1.56 4.30 8.44
N HIS A 278 -1.65 5.49 7.79
CA HIS A 278 -2.73 6.44 8.04
C HIS A 278 -4.13 5.91 7.73
N PHE A 279 -4.28 4.96 6.81
CA PHE A 279 -5.57 4.36 6.47
C PHE A 279 -6.15 3.56 7.65
N LEU A 280 -5.29 2.98 8.50
CA LEU A 280 -5.72 2.19 9.67
C LEU A 280 -6.18 3.03 10.85
N VAL A 281 -5.94 4.35 10.81
CA VAL A 281 -6.37 5.31 11.85
C VAL A 281 -7.40 6.29 11.30
N ALA A 282 -8.25 5.82 10.38
CA ALA A 282 -9.38 6.59 9.91
C ALA A 282 -10.30 6.95 11.10
N PRO A 283 -10.68 8.23 11.28
CA PRO A 283 -11.43 8.70 12.44
C PRO A 283 -12.93 8.37 12.34
N ILE A 284 -13.26 7.08 12.23
CA ILE A 284 -14.64 6.58 12.13
C ILE A 284 -15.40 6.81 13.44
N ASP A 285 -14.68 6.74 14.57
CA ASP A 285 -15.18 7.02 15.92
C ASP A 285 -15.71 8.46 16.06
N TYR A 286 -15.13 9.40 15.31
CA TYR A 286 -15.52 10.82 15.36
C TYR A 286 -16.99 11.07 14.99
N ILE A 287 -17.61 10.17 14.22
CA ILE A 287 -19.01 10.30 13.79
C ILE A 287 -19.97 10.30 14.99
N TRP A 288 -19.62 9.62 16.08
CA TRP A 288 -20.46 9.42 17.27
C TRP A 288 -19.75 9.84 18.56
N ARG A 289 -18.60 10.52 18.45
CA ARG A 289 -17.84 11.04 19.58
C ARG A 289 -18.35 12.42 19.99
N ASP A 290 -18.50 12.65 21.29
CA ASP A 290 -18.82 13.97 21.82
C ASP A 290 -17.78 15.02 21.41
N TYR A 291 -18.23 16.26 21.18
CA TYR A 291 -17.36 17.38 20.82
C TYR A 291 -16.32 17.69 21.89
N GLN A 292 -16.70 17.59 23.17
CA GLN A 292 -15.82 17.90 24.30
C GLN A 292 -15.31 16.61 24.95
N LEU A 293 -14.02 16.35 24.79
CA LEU A 293 -13.31 15.29 25.51
C LEU A 293 -12.59 15.87 26.71
N VAL A 294 -13.01 15.47 27.91
CA VAL A 294 -12.33 15.85 29.16
C VAL A 294 -11.52 14.66 29.66
N ILE A 295 -10.19 14.77 29.58
CA ILE A 295 -9.26 13.79 30.14
C ILE A 295 -8.90 14.22 31.56
N TRP A 296 -9.33 13.43 32.54
CA TRP A 296 -9.06 13.69 33.95
C TRP A 296 -7.76 13.01 34.37
N ASN A 297 -6.85 13.76 35.01
CA ASN A 297 -5.65 13.20 35.64
C ASN A 297 -5.92 12.55 37.01
N TRP A 298 -7.20 12.47 37.42
CA TRP A 298 -7.64 11.87 38.67
C TRP A 298 -8.88 10.99 38.51
N ASN A 299 -9.21 10.21 39.53
CA ASN A 299 -10.40 9.35 39.51
C ASN A 299 -11.70 10.17 39.68
N LYS A 300 -12.50 10.27 38.61
CA LYS A 300 -13.81 10.95 38.59
C LYS A 300 -14.80 10.49 39.68
N LYS A 301 -14.70 9.24 40.14
CA LYS A 301 -15.59 8.69 41.16
C LYS A 301 -15.28 9.21 42.57
N LYS A 302 -14.11 9.83 42.80
CA LYS A 302 -13.74 10.42 44.10
C LYS A 302 -14.48 11.74 44.39
N ILE A 303 -15.05 12.43 43.39
CA ILE A 303 -15.56 13.81 43.57
C ILE A 303 -17.06 13.91 43.90
N ARG A 304 -17.85 12.82 43.81
CA ARG A 304 -19.30 12.89 44.10
C ARG A 304 -19.66 12.71 45.58
N LYS A 305 -18.81 13.16 46.51
CA LYS A 305 -19.13 13.32 47.94
C LYS A 305 -18.44 14.56 48.52
N SER A 306 -18.65 15.74 47.93
CA SER A 306 -18.43 16.97 48.71
C SER A 306 -19.67 17.18 49.58
N THR A 307 -19.70 16.57 50.77
CA THR A 307 -20.67 16.92 51.82
C THR A 307 -20.30 18.23 52.51
N THR A 308 -19.11 18.76 52.26
CA THR A 308 -18.66 20.06 52.71
C THR A 308 -19.17 21.15 51.76
N TYR A 309 -20.32 21.71 52.12
CA TYR A 309 -20.71 23.05 51.70
C TYR A 309 -19.73 24.03 52.37
N PHE A 310 -18.90 24.71 51.58
CA PHE A 310 -18.14 25.87 52.05
C PHE A 310 -18.99 27.11 51.72
N PRO A 311 -19.74 27.68 52.68
CA PRO A 311 -20.32 29.00 52.47
C PRO A 311 -19.14 29.94 52.22
N GLY A 312 -19.06 30.51 51.02
CA GLY A 312 -18.11 31.59 50.75
C GLY A 312 -18.28 32.65 51.82
N LYS A 313 -17.17 33.18 52.35
CA LYS A 313 -17.20 34.24 53.34
C LYS A 313 -17.86 35.47 52.70
N GLU A 314 -19.02 35.89 53.21
CA GLU A 314 -19.63 37.15 52.79
C GLU A 314 -18.61 38.28 52.94
N ILE A 315 -18.47 39.07 51.88
CA ILE A 315 -17.61 40.24 51.86
C ILE A 315 -18.22 41.25 52.82
N LYS A 316 -17.58 41.46 53.98
CA LYS A 316 -17.91 42.54 54.90
C LYS A 316 -17.43 43.87 54.31
N ASN A 317 -18.20 44.42 53.37
CA ASN A 317 -18.12 45.84 53.04
C ASN A 317 -19.36 46.54 53.59
N HIS A 318 -19.28 46.88 54.87
CA HIS A 318 -19.94 48.02 55.50
C HIS A 318 -18.90 48.72 56.37
#